data_AF-A0A227J7M9-F1
#
_entry.id   AF-A0A227J7M9-F1
#
_cell.length_a   1.000
_cell.length_b   1.000
_cell.length_c   1.000
_cell.angle_alpha   90.00
_cell.angle_beta   90.00
_cell.angle_gamma   90.00
#
_symmetry.space_group_name_H-M   'P 1'
#
loop_
_entity.id
_entity.type
_entity.pdbx_description
1 polymer ?
#
loop_
_entity_poly.entity_id
_entity_poly.type
_entity_poly.pdbx_seq_one_letter_code
_entity_poly.pdbx_strand_id
1 'polypeptide(L)'
;LHGGANEAAMEMIEDWQTPDEAEANIMQMLANKDKIMGFGHAIYRESDPRNALIKRWSEELSKHVGDTHLYAVSERVESVMKREKGLFCNADFFHASAYHFMDIPTKLFTPIFVMSRLTGWAAHVYEQRANNRIIRP
;
A
#
# COMPACT_ATOMS: atom_id res chain seq x y z
N LEU A 1 0.01 6.10 -13.07
CA LEU A 1 1.16 5.56 -12.32
C LEU A 1 1.65 6.57 -11.25
N HIS A 2 0.78 7.08 -10.36
CA HIS A 2 1.23 7.94 -9.25
C HIS A 2 0.36 7.80 -8.00
N GLY A 3 -0.96 8.06 -8.10
CA GLY A 3 -1.95 7.69 -7.08
C GLY A 3 -2.61 6.33 -7.35
N GLY A 4 -3.36 5.81 -6.37
CA GLY A 4 -4.21 4.62 -6.50
C GLY A 4 -3.53 3.26 -6.25
N ALA A 5 -2.29 3.23 -5.77
CA ALA A 5 -1.59 1.97 -5.53
C ALA A 5 -2.21 1.13 -4.39
N ASN A 6 -2.77 1.79 -3.36
CA ASN A 6 -3.51 1.15 -2.28
C ASN A 6 -4.91 0.68 -2.73
N GLU A 7 -5.56 1.37 -3.66
CA GLU A 7 -6.81 0.90 -4.29
C GLU A 7 -6.56 -0.39 -5.07
N ALA A 8 -5.54 -0.41 -5.93
CA ALA A 8 -5.16 -1.61 -6.68
C ALA A 8 -4.68 -2.75 -5.76
N ALA A 9 -4.03 -2.44 -4.63
CA ALA A 9 -3.69 -3.44 -3.64
C ALA A 9 -4.94 -4.04 -2.98
N MET A 10 -5.97 -3.21 -2.70
CA MET A 10 -7.24 -3.67 -2.14
C MET A 10 -8.01 -4.56 -3.12
N GLU A 11 -8.19 -4.10 -4.36
CA GLU A 11 -8.85 -4.87 -5.44
C GLU A 11 -8.19 -6.23 -5.67
N MET A 12 -6.87 -6.34 -5.43
CA MET A 12 -6.15 -7.60 -5.54
C MET A 12 -6.50 -8.58 -4.42
N ILE A 13 -6.62 -8.11 -3.17
CA ILE A 13 -6.69 -8.98 -1.99
C ILE A 13 -8.08 -9.14 -1.39
N GLU A 14 -9.05 -8.29 -1.76
CA GLU A 14 -10.37 -8.21 -1.09
C GLU A 14 -11.19 -9.49 -1.17
N ASP A 15 -11.07 -10.23 -2.27
CA ASP A 15 -11.84 -11.45 -2.48
C ASP A 15 -11.16 -12.70 -1.90
N TRP A 16 -9.89 -12.63 -1.51
CA TRP A 16 -9.15 -13.78 -1.00
C TRP A 16 -9.50 -14.06 0.47
N GLN A 17 -9.88 -15.30 0.76
CA GLN A 17 -10.44 -15.69 2.05
C GLN A 17 -9.43 -16.34 2.99
N THR A 18 -8.34 -16.89 2.44
CA THR A 18 -7.35 -17.62 3.23
C THR A 18 -5.92 -17.27 2.83
N PRO A 19 -4.95 -17.42 3.76
CA PRO A 19 -3.53 -17.30 3.42
C PRO A 19 -3.11 -18.25 2.28
N ASP A 20 -3.54 -19.51 2.32
CA ASP A 20 -3.11 -20.48 1.30
C ASP A 20 -3.63 -20.12 -0.10
N GLU A 21 -4.86 -19.61 -0.20
CA GLU A 21 -5.41 -19.03 -1.43
C GLU A 21 -4.59 -17.82 -1.89
N ALA A 22 -4.27 -16.89 -0.99
CA ALA A 22 -3.47 -15.72 -1.30
C ALA A 22 -2.08 -16.09 -1.84
N GLU A 23 -1.43 -17.10 -1.27
CA GLU A 23 -0.16 -17.61 -1.77
C GLU A 23 -0.32 -18.22 -3.17
N ALA A 24 -1.32 -19.07 -3.40
CA ALA A 24 -1.57 -19.65 -4.72
C ALA A 24 -1.80 -18.57 -5.79
N ASN A 25 -2.63 -17.57 -5.49
CA ASN A 25 -2.94 -16.47 -6.42
C ASN A 25 -1.72 -15.59 -6.70
N ILE A 26 -0.96 -15.20 -5.67
CA ILE A 26 0.28 -14.42 -5.88
C ILE A 26 1.32 -15.21 -6.68
N MET A 27 1.49 -16.50 -6.40
CA MET A 27 2.41 -17.33 -7.18
C MET A 27 2.01 -17.39 -8.66
N GLN A 28 0.71 -17.48 -8.95
CA GLN A 28 0.20 -17.43 -10.33
C GLN A 28 0.47 -16.08 -11.00
N MET A 29 0.22 -14.97 -10.30
CA MET A 29 0.50 -13.62 -10.80
C MET A 29 2.00 -13.43 -11.08
N LEU A 30 2.87 -13.92 -10.18
CA LEU A 30 4.32 -13.89 -10.37
C LEU A 30 4.77 -14.72 -11.58
N ALA A 31 4.19 -15.91 -11.79
CA ALA A 31 4.45 -16.75 -12.96
C ALA A 31 4.05 -16.04 -14.27
N ASN A 32 2.96 -15.28 -14.24
CA ASN A 32 2.49 -14.46 -15.36
C ASN A 32 3.30 -13.17 -15.57
N LYS A 33 4.24 -12.86 -14.66
CA LYS A 33 5.02 -11.61 -14.63
C LYS A 33 4.15 -10.37 -14.42
N ASP A 34 3.03 -10.53 -13.73
CA ASP A 34 2.17 -9.42 -13.35
C ASP A 34 2.89 -8.51 -12.36
N LYS A 35 2.56 -7.22 -12.42
CA LYS A 35 3.09 -6.24 -11.48
C LYS A 35 2.22 -6.22 -10.22
N ILE A 36 2.79 -6.64 -9.10
CA ILE A 36 2.11 -6.61 -7.79
C ILE A 36 2.21 -5.19 -7.21
N MET A 37 1.06 -4.52 -7.07
CA MET A 37 0.97 -3.18 -6.50
C MET A 37 1.20 -3.22 -4.98
N GLY A 38 1.79 -2.16 -4.42
CA GLY A 38 2.14 -2.09 -2.99
C GLY A 38 3.52 -2.65 -2.62
N PHE A 39 4.32 -3.13 -3.59
CA PHE A 39 5.66 -3.69 -3.34
C PHE A 39 6.79 -2.91 -4.01
N GLY A 40 7.92 -2.82 -3.30
CA GLY A 40 9.12 -2.11 -3.72
C GLY A 40 8.95 -0.59 -3.73
N HIS A 41 10.05 0.12 -3.95
CA HIS A 41 10.07 1.59 -4.02
C HIS A 41 11.16 2.07 -4.97
N ALA A 42 10.94 3.20 -5.64
CA ALA A 42 11.93 3.78 -6.55
C ALA A 42 13.14 4.41 -5.85
N ILE A 43 13.14 4.48 -4.50
CA ILE A 43 14.13 5.21 -3.70
C ILE A 43 14.61 4.31 -2.56
N TYR A 44 13.68 3.86 -1.71
CA TYR A 44 14.03 2.92 -0.63
C TYR A 44 14.50 1.58 -1.19
N ARG A 45 15.55 1.03 -0.57
CA ARG A 45 16.20 -0.22 -1.00
C ARG A 45 15.90 -1.41 -0.08
N GLU A 46 15.72 -1.15 1.21
CA GLU A 46 15.58 -2.20 2.22
C GLU A 46 14.19 -2.25 2.86
N SER A 47 13.61 -1.08 3.14
CA SER A 47 12.25 -0.98 3.70
C SER A 47 11.65 0.40 3.45
N ASP A 48 10.33 0.48 3.41
CA ASP A 48 9.60 1.73 3.55
C ASP A 48 9.26 1.95 5.03
N PRO A 49 9.79 3.00 5.69
CA PRO A 49 9.57 3.21 7.12
C PRO A 49 8.10 3.43 7.47
N ARG A 50 7.28 3.87 6.52
CA ARG A 50 5.85 4.09 6.71
C ARG A 50 5.08 2.77 6.80
N ASN A 51 5.57 1.72 6.12
CA ASN A 51 4.95 0.40 6.13
C ASN A 51 4.90 -0.18 7.55
N ALA A 52 5.98 -0.05 8.33
CA ALA A 52 6.05 -0.58 9.69
C ALA A 52 4.95 0.00 10.59
N LEU A 53 4.64 1.29 10.44
CA LEU A 53 3.59 1.97 11.21
C LEU A 53 2.19 1.53 10.77
N ILE A 54 1.90 1.58 9.47
CA ILE A 54 0.55 1.26 8.98
C ILE A 54 0.24 -0.23 9.10
N LYS A 55 1.23 -1.12 8.95
CA LYS A 55 1.06 -2.56 9.20
C LYS A 55 0.57 -2.83 10.62
N ARG A 56 1.21 -2.20 11.62
CA ARG A 56 0.78 -2.29 13.02
C ARG A 56 -0.66 -1.80 13.21
N TRP A 57 -1.02 -0.67 12.60
CA TRP A 57 -2.40 -0.16 12.72
C TRP A 57 -3.42 -1.03 12.01
N SER A 58 -3.08 -1.60 10.86
CA SER A 58 -3.93 -2.58 10.16
C SER A 58 -4.18 -3.82 11.03
N GLU A 59 -3.15 -4.32 11.71
CA GLU A 59 -3.28 -5.43 12.66
C GLU A 59 -4.20 -5.10 13.85
N GLU A 60 -4.05 -3.91 14.44
CA GLU A 60 -4.89 -3.50 15.57
C GLU A 60 -6.35 -3.27 15.13
N LEU A 61 -6.55 -2.71 13.93
CA LEU A 61 -7.89 -2.52 13.37
C LEU A 61 -8.56 -3.85 13.02
N SER A 62 -7.83 -4.83 12.46
CA SER A 62 -8.39 -6.15 12.16
C SER A 62 -8.92 -6.83 13.43
N LYS A 63 -8.14 -6.80 14.51
CA LYS A 63 -8.56 -7.28 15.84
C LYS A 63 -9.79 -6.53 16.36
N HIS A 64 -9.84 -5.21 16.17
CA HIS A 64 -10.93 -4.37 16.65
C HIS A 64 -12.27 -4.69 15.95
N VAL A 65 -12.25 -4.90 14.63
CA VAL A 65 -13.46 -5.23 13.85
C VAL A 65 -13.77 -6.73 13.85
N GLY A 66 -12.92 -7.56 14.46
CA GLY A 66 -13.08 -9.01 14.50
C GLY A 66 -12.80 -9.69 13.16
N ASP A 67 -12.02 -9.04 12.29
CA ASP A 67 -11.57 -9.64 11.03
C ASP A 67 -10.57 -10.77 11.30
N THR A 68 -10.78 -11.92 10.65
CA THR A 68 -9.90 -13.08 10.74
C THR A 68 -9.25 -13.47 9.40
N HIS A 69 -9.48 -12.72 8.32
CA HIS A 69 -9.04 -13.12 6.98
C HIS A 69 -8.13 -12.11 6.31
N LEU A 70 -8.58 -10.86 6.11
CA LEU A 70 -7.93 -9.89 5.24
C LEU A 70 -6.51 -9.51 5.72
N TYR A 71 -6.32 -9.36 7.02
CA TYR A 71 -4.98 -9.10 7.57
C TYR A 71 -4.03 -10.30 7.37
N ALA A 72 -4.50 -11.52 7.63
CA ALA A 72 -3.71 -12.74 7.45
C ALA A 72 -3.35 -13.00 5.98
N VAL A 73 -4.28 -12.68 5.07
CA VAL A 73 -4.05 -12.63 3.61
C VAL A 73 -2.94 -11.63 3.29
N SER A 74 -3.05 -10.40 3.77
CA SER A 74 -2.05 -9.35 3.55
C SER A 74 -0.64 -9.78 4.02
N GLU A 75 -0.53 -10.36 5.22
CA GLU A 75 0.74 -10.86 5.74
C GLU A 75 1.32 -12.00 4.90
N ARG A 76 0.46 -12.91 4.41
CA ARG A 76 0.91 -13.97 3.52
C ARG A 76 1.49 -13.41 2.23
N VAL A 77 0.80 -12.47 1.59
CA VAL A 77 1.28 -11.81 0.37
C VAL A 77 2.64 -11.14 0.62
N GLU A 78 2.79 -10.42 1.74
CA GLU A 78 4.08 -9.82 2.12
C GLU A 78 5.19 -10.88 2.22
N SER A 79 4.93 -11.99 2.92
CA SER A 79 5.90 -13.07 3.11
C SER A 79 6.34 -13.71 1.79
N VAL A 80 5.39 -13.94 0.87
CA VAL A 80 5.65 -14.56 -0.43
C VAL A 80 6.45 -13.61 -1.31
N MET A 81 6.07 -12.33 -1.37
CA MET A 81 6.80 -11.32 -2.15
C MET A 81 8.23 -11.11 -1.66
N LYS A 82 8.44 -11.17 -0.33
CA LYS A 82 9.77 -11.14 0.26
C LYS A 82 10.58 -12.39 -0.10
N ARG A 83 9.97 -13.58 -0.03
CA ARG A 83 10.61 -14.87 -0.35
C ARG A 83 11.00 -14.97 -1.82
N GLU A 84 10.09 -14.65 -2.73
CA GLU A 84 10.25 -14.90 -4.17
C GLU A 84 11.00 -13.77 -4.89
N LYS A 85 10.83 -12.53 -4.45
CA LYS A 85 11.33 -11.34 -5.17
C LYS A 85 12.28 -10.48 -4.33
N GLY A 86 12.43 -10.75 -3.03
CA GLY A 86 13.18 -9.89 -2.12
C GLY A 86 12.55 -8.50 -1.96
N LEU A 87 11.27 -8.34 -2.30
CA LEU A 87 10.59 -7.04 -2.26
C LEU A 87 9.88 -6.84 -0.92
N PHE A 88 10.03 -5.64 -0.37
CA PHE A 88 9.31 -5.19 0.82
C PHE A 88 7.99 -4.50 0.43
N CYS A 89 7.01 -4.49 1.34
CA CYS A 89 5.82 -3.66 1.20
C CYS A 89 6.20 -2.18 1.30
N ASN A 90 5.74 -1.38 0.34
CA ASN A 90 5.75 0.07 0.51
C ASN A 90 4.56 0.51 1.36
N ALA A 91 4.46 1.83 1.61
CA ALA A 91 3.38 2.38 2.42
C ALA A 91 1.98 1.93 1.98
N ASP A 92 1.72 1.79 0.68
CA ASP A 92 0.36 1.67 0.15
C ASP A 92 -0.29 0.31 0.46
N PHE A 93 0.50 -0.76 0.62
CA PHE A 93 -0.04 -2.12 0.72
C PHE A 93 -0.92 -2.32 1.96
N PHE A 94 -0.40 -2.09 3.16
CA PHE A 94 -1.19 -2.22 4.39
C PHE A 94 -2.14 -1.03 4.65
N HIS A 95 -2.04 0.08 3.90
CA HIS A 95 -3.10 1.10 3.91
C HIS A 95 -4.40 0.56 3.31
N ALA A 96 -4.35 -0.39 2.37
CA ALA A 96 -5.54 -1.00 1.79
C ALA A 96 -6.43 -1.63 2.86
N SER A 97 -5.89 -2.59 3.61
CA SER A 97 -6.59 -3.26 4.69
C SER A 97 -6.94 -2.32 5.84
N ALA A 98 -6.03 -1.40 6.22
CA ALA A 98 -6.33 -0.43 7.28
C ALA A 98 -7.55 0.46 6.95
N TYR A 99 -7.63 0.98 5.72
CA TYR A 99 -8.78 1.79 5.30
C TYR A 99 -10.05 0.95 5.17
N HIS A 100 -9.95 -0.28 4.67
CA HIS A 100 -11.06 -1.22 4.62
C HIS A 100 -11.65 -1.50 6.01
N PHE A 101 -10.81 -1.75 7.03
CA PHE A 101 -11.28 -1.97 8.40
C PHE A 101 -11.93 -0.74 9.04
N MET A 102 -11.73 0.46 8.48
CA MET A 102 -12.44 1.68 8.89
C MET A 102 -13.74 1.90 8.11
N ASP A 103 -14.20 0.90 7.35
CA ASP A 103 -15.39 0.96 6.49
C ASP A 103 -15.32 2.09 5.44
N ILE A 104 -14.11 2.35 4.94
CA ILE A 104 -13.89 3.36 3.91
C ILE A 104 -14.03 2.68 2.54
N PRO A 105 -14.94 3.13 1.65
CA PRO A 105 -15.02 2.63 0.29
C PRO A 105 -13.69 2.79 -0.47
N THR A 106 -13.24 1.75 -1.18
CA THR A 106 -11.96 1.73 -1.91
C THR A 106 -11.74 2.96 -2.79
N LYS A 107 -12.77 3.39 -3.53
CA LYS A 107 -12.74 4.60 -4.38
C LYS A 107 -12.46 5.92 -3.65
N LEU A 108 -12.46 5.92 -2.31
CA LEU A 108 -12.15 7.08 -1.47
C LEU A 108 -10.72 7.07 -0.90
N PHE A 109 -9.92 6.04 -1.18
CA PHE A 109 -8.54 5.95 -0.67
C PHE A 109 -7.65 7.05 -1.24
N THR A 110 -7.69 7.30 -2.56
CA THR A 110 -6.92 8.38 -3.19
C THR A 110 -7.40 9.78 -2.73
N PRO A 111 -8.71 10.06 -2.60
CA PRO A 111 -9.16 11.29 -1.93
C PRO A 111 -8.58 11.53 -0.53
N ILE A 112 -8.42 10.48 0.29
CA ILE A 112 -7.75 10.61 1.61
C ILE A 112 -6.28 10.97 1.46
N PHE A 113 -5.59 10.38 0.48
CA PHE A 113 -4.21 10.78 0.16
C PHE A 113 -4.12 12.27 -0.18
N VAL A 114 -5.08 12.83 -0.94
CA VAL A 114 -5.13 14.27 -1.25
C VAL A 114 -5.27 15.09 0.02
N MET A 115 -6.17 14.72 0.93
CA MET A 115 -6.36 15.43 2.21
C MET A 115 -5.06 15.47 3.04
N SER A 116 -4.31 14.36 3.07
CA SER A 116 -3.02 14.29 3.76
C SER A 116 -1.93 15.10 3.04
N ARG A 117 -1.76 14.88 1.73
CA ARG A 117 -0.62 15.39 0.96
C ARG A 117 -0.73 16.86 0.61
N LEU A 118 -1.93 17.45 0.66
CA LEU A 118 -2.16 18.87 0.43
C LEU A 118 -1.22 19.77 1.27
N THR A 119 -0.92 19.37 2.50
CA THR A 119 -0.01 20.11 3.39
C THR A 119 1.41 20.22 2.80
N GLY A 120 1.95 19.10 2.30
CA GLY A 120 3.27 19.06 1.64
C GLY A 120 3.27 19.81 0.31
N TRP A 121 2.19 19.71 -0.48
CA TRP A 121 2.07 20.48 -1.72
C TRP A 121 2.05 21.99 -1.45
N ALA A 122 1.28 22.44 -0.46
CA ALA A 122 1.24 23.85 -0.08
C ALA A 122 2.61 24.36 0.41
N ALA A 123 3.30 23.56 1.24
CA ALA A 123 4.65 23.89 1.69
C ALA A 123 5.63 24.05 0.51
N HIS A 124 5.66 23.09 -0.43
CA HIS A 124 6.52 23.18 -1.62
C HIS A 124 6.17 24.38 -2.52
N VAL A 125 4.90 24.79 -2.59
CA VAL A 125 4.51 26.03 -3.30
C VAL A 125 5.10 27.26 -2.61
N TYR A 126 5.10 27.33 -1.28
CA TYR A 126 5.74 28.43 -0.55
C TYR A 126 7.26 28.45 -0.76
N GLU A 127 7.92 27.29 -0.71
CA GLU A 127 9.35 27.16 -1.00
C GLU A 127 9.69 27.64 -2.42
N GLN A 128 8.91 27.21 -3.42
CA GLN A 128 9.12 27.60 -4.82
C GLN A 128 8.91 29.11 -5.02
N ARG A 129 7.94 29.72 -4.33
CA ARG A 129 7.71 31.18 -4.39
C ARG A 129 8.85 31.96 -3.75
N ALA A 130 9.41 31.47 -2.65
CA ALA A 130 10.53 32.11 -1.94
C ALA A 130 11.85 31.98 -2.71
N ASN A 131 12.07 30.88 -3.44
CA ASN A 131 13.28 30.64 -4.24
C ASN A 131 12.92 30.13 -5.65
N ASN A 132 12.49 31.06 -6.51
CA ASN A 132 11.82 30.74 -7.77
C ASN A 132 12.78 30.29 -8.89
N ARG A 133 13.36 29.09 -8.74
CA ARG A 133 14.14 28.41 -9.76
C ARG A 133 13.49 27.07 -10.09
N ILE A 134 13.24 26.81 -11.37
CA ILE A 134 12.60 25.58 -11.84
C ILE A 134 13.45 24.96 -12.96
N ILE A 135 13.37 23.64 -13.11
CA ILE A 135 13.93 22.93 -14.27
C ILE A 135 13.30 23.49 -15.54
N ARG A 136 14.12 23.71 -16.57
CA ARG A 136 13.68 23.99 -17.94
C ARG A 136 14.02 22.76 -18.78
N PRO A 137 13.02 21.90 -19.06
CA PRO A 137 13.23 20.65 -19.80
C PRO A 137 13.72 20.88 -21.23
#